data_AF-A0A9Q4B582-F1
#
_entry.id   AF-A0A9Q4B582-F1
#
_cell.length_a   1.000
_cell.length_b   1.000
_cell.length_c   1.000
_cell.angle_alpha   90.00
_cell.angle_beta   90.00
_cell.angle_gamma   90.00
#
_symmetry.space_group_name_H-M   'P 1'
#
loop_
_entity.id
_entity.type
_entity.pdbx_description
1 polymer ?
#
loop_
_entity_poly.entity_id
_entity_poly.type
_entity_poly.pdbx_seq_one_letter_code
_entity_poly.pdbx_strand_id
1 'polypeptide(L)'
;MVPQPKCKSCLQSVKLTKVELAQMMQKQTEEIRDLLVPIEVYFKRLAACELCEDLQYETTCRYNGMLVQYMARLKNKQCPRPGGGKWFE
;
A
#
# COMPACT_ATOMS: atom_id res chain seq x y z
N MET A 1 23.13 -12.79 -32.47
CA MET A 1 22.40 -12.36 -31.25
C MET A 1 21.35 -13.40 -30.94
N VAL A 2 21.45 -14.07 -29.79
CA VAL A 2 20.45 -15.06 -29.35
C VAL A 2 19.25 -14.29 -28.79
N PRO A 3 17.99 -14.59 -29.17
CA PRO A 3 16.83 -13.94 -28.58
C PRO A 3 16.76 -14.35 -27.11
N GLN A 4 16.91 -13.39 -26.20
CA GLN A 4 16.71 -13.63 -24.77
C GLN A 4 15.27 -14.13 -24.56
N PRO A 5 15.06 -15.23 -23.83
CA PRO A 5 13.71 -15.68 -23.51
C PRO A 5 12.97 -14.53 -22.81
N LYS A 6 11.74 -14.24 -23.26
CA LYS A 6 10.95 -13.14 -22.68
C LYS A 6 10.84 -13.36 -21.19
N CYS A 7 11.33 -12.40 -20.40
CA CYS A 7 11.29 -12.52 -18.95
C CYS A 7 9.82 -12.59 -18.49
N LYS A 8 9.50 -13.48 -17.54
CA LYS A 8 8.12 -13.64 -17.02
C LYS A 8 7.53 -12.31 -16.53
N SER A 9 8.39 -11.43 -16.01
CA SER A 9 8.11 -10.07 -15.54
C SER A 9 7.81 -9.06 -16.67
N CYS A 10 8.32 -9.30 -17.87
CA CYS A 10 8.21 -8.39 -19.02
C CYS A 10 6.83 -8.46 -19.70
N LEU A 11 6.04 -9.49 -19.36
CA LEU A 11 4.74 -9.79 -19.97
C LEU A 11 3.57 -9.68 -18.98
N GLN A 12 3.83 -9.48 -17.68
CA GLN A 12 2.78 -9.43 -16.67
C GLN A 12 2.75 -8.07 -15.96
N SER A 13 1.55 -7.54 -15.76
CA SER A 13 1.32 -6.37 -14.91
C SER A 13 1.00 -6.84 -13.50
N VAL A 14 1.76 -6.37 -12.51
CA VAL A 14 1.55 -6.67 -11.08
C VAL A 14 0.89 -5.47 -10.39
N LYS A 15 -0.04 -4.81 -11.09
CA LYS A 15 -0.83 -3.70 -10.54
C LYS A 15 -2.08 -4.27 -9.91
N LEU A 16 -2.30 -3.97 -8.64
CA LEU A 16 -3.51 -4.36 -7.91
C LEU A 16 -4.47 -3.19 -7.86
N THR A 17 -5.75 -3.45 -8.13
CA THR A 17 -6.80 -2.46 -7.90
C THR A 17 -7.10 -2.33 -6.41
N LYS A 18 -7.72 -1.21 -6.01
CA LYS A 18 -8.18 -1.00 -4.62
C LYS A 18 -9.14 -2.11 -4.15
N VAL A 19 -9.96 -2.65 -5.07
CA VAL A 19 -10.96 -3.69 -4.77
C VAL A 19 -10.29 -5.04 -4.48
N GLU A 20 -9.37 -5.47 -5.35
CA GLU A 20 -8.61 -6.71 -5.15
C GLU A 20 -7.82 -6.66 -3.84
N LEU A 21 -7.26 -5.50 -3.50
CA LEU A 21 -6.56 -5.29 -2.24
C LEU A 21 -7.46 -5.43 -1.02
N ALA A 22 -8.65 -4.83 -1.05
CA ALA A 22 -9.60 -4.94 0.04
C ALA A 22 -9.99 -6.41 0.31
N GLN A 23 -10.22 -7.19 -0.75
CA GLN A 23 -10.53 -8.62 -0.65
C GLN A 23 -9.38 -9.43 -0.03
N MET A 24 -8.12 -9.13 -0.41
CA MET A 24 -6.94 -9.77 0.17
C MET A 24 -6.80 -9.45 1.66
N MET A 25 -7.04 -8.21 2.06
CA MET A 25 -6.91 -7.76 3.44
C MET A 25 -8.00 -8.34 4.37
N GLN A 26 -9.21 -8.57 3.87
CA GLN A 26 -10.30 -9.14 4.67
C GLN A 26 -9.95 -10.51 5.24
N LYS A 27 -9.27 -11.38 4.47
CA LYS A 27 -8.88 -12.72 4.92
C LYS A 27 -7.86 -12.75 6.07
N GLN A 28 -7.10 -11.67 6.27
CA GLN A 28 -6.04 -11.57 7.28
C GLN A 28 -6.46 -10.86 8.57
N THR A 29 -7.66 -10.27 8.62
CA THR A 29 -8.02 -9.26 9.64
C THR A 29 -8.24 -9.82 11.05
N GLU A 30 -8.61 -11.09 11.21
CA GLU A 30 -8.91 -11.66 12.53
C GLU A 30 -7.65 -12.01 13.35
N GLU A 31 -6.57 -12.46 12.71
CA GLU A 31 -5.35 -12.90 13.44
C GLU A 31 -4.48 -11.74 13.93
N ILE A 32 -4.60 -10.56 13.31
CA ILE A 32 -3.74 -9.41 13.60
C ILE A 32 -4.51 -8.20 14.14
N ARG A 33 -5.75 -8.39 14.61
CA ARG A 33 -6.66 -7.31 15.03
C ARG A 33 -5.99 -6.30 15.97
N ASP A 34 -5.20 -6.77 16.94
CA ASP A 34 -4.52 -5.92 17.92
C ASP A 34 -3.41 -5.05 17.32
N LEU A 35 -2.91 -5.42 16.14
CA LEU A 35 -1.93 -4.68 15.37
C LEU A 35 -2.57 -3.64 14.45
N LEU A 36 -3.91 -3.60 14.35
CA LEU A 36 -4.62 -2.71 13.44
C LEU A 36 -5.04 -1.41 14.11
N VAL A 37 -4.83 -0.27 13.45
CA VAL A 37 -5.33 1.03 13.95
C VAL A 37 -6.86 1.06 14.01
N PRO A 38 -7.49 1.98 14.77
CA PRO A 38 -8.91 2.25 14.63
C PRO A 38 -9.29 2.58 13.17
N ILE A 39 -10.52 2.23 12.77
CA ILE A 39 -10.96 2.40 11.38
C ILE A 39 -10.90 3.87 10.92
N GLU A 40 -11.15 4.81 11.81
CA GLU A 40 -11.06 6.24 11.56
C GLU A 40 -9.63 6.69 11.22
N VAL A 41 -8.64 6.18 11.96
CA VAL A 41 -7.22 6.46 11.70
C VAL A 41 -6.81 5.87 10.34
N TYR A 42 -7.30 4.67 10.03
CA TYR A 42 -7.06 4.04 8.73
C TYR A 42 -7.56 4.92 7.57
N PHE A 43 -8.80 5.40 7.64
CA PHE A 43 -9.36 6.26 6.59
C PHE A 43 -8.66 7.63 6.51
N LYS A 44 -8.27 8.24 7.64
CA LYS A 44 -7.46 9.46 7.65
C LYS A 44 -6.12 9.27 6.94
N ARG A 45 -5.41 8.17 7.25
CA ARG A 45 -4.13 7.83 6.60
C ARG A 45 -4.29 7.58 5.11
N LEU A 46 -5.36 6.91 4.68
CA LEU A 46 -5.65 6.70 3.27
C LEU A 46 -5.95 8.01 2.54
N ALA A 47 -6.79 8.88 3.10
CA ALA A 47 -7.09 10.18 2.49
C ALA A 47 -5.82 11.01 2.28
N ALA A 48 -4.90 10.99 3.24
CA ALA A 48 -3.59 11.63 3.10
C ALA A 48 -2.73 11.02 1.97
N CYS A 49 -2.82 9.70 1.76
CA CYS A 49 -2.15 9.03 0.64
C CYS A 49 -2.79 9.34 -0.72
N GLU A 50 -4.12 9.43 -0.80
CA GLU A 50 -4.85 9.76 -2.05
C GLU A 50 -4.52 11.16 -2.57
N LEU A 51 -4.19 12.09 -1.68
CA LEU A 51 -3.73 13.44 -2.02
C LEU A 51 -2.21 13.55 -2.21
N CYS A 52 -1.48 12.44 -2.10
CA CYS A 52 -0.02 12.43 -2.16
C CYS A 52 0.47 12.31 -3.61
N GLU A 53 1.29 13.27 -4.06
CA GLU A 53 1.94 13.26 -5.37
C GLU A 53 2.83 12.02 -5.61
N ASP A 54 3.31 11.39 -4.53
CA ASP A 54 4.17 10.21 -4.56
C ASP A 54 3.38 8.89 -4.61
N LEU A 55 2.04 8.92 -4.61
CA LEU A 55 1.21 7.73 -4.77
C LEU A 55 1.29 7.23 -6.22
N GLN A 56 1.63 5.96 -6.39
CA GLN A 56 1.77 5.31 -7.69
C GLN A 56 0.71 4.24 -7.84
N TYR A 57 0.15 4.12 -9.04
CA TYR A 57 -0.85 3.09 -9.38
C TYR A 57 -2.05 3.09 -8.43
N GLU A 58 -2.38 4.25 -7.84
CA GLU A 58 -3.50 4.44 -6.90
C GLU A 58 -3.39 3.66 -5.57
N THR A 59 -2.34 2.87 -5.38
CA THR A 59 -2.21 1.93 -4.25
C THR A 59 -0.82 1.86 -3.65
N THR A 60 0.24 2.27 -4.35
CA THR A 60 1.63 1.97 -3.98
C THR A 60 2.41 3.23 -3.64
N CYS A 61 3.04 3.26 -2.47
CA CYS A 61 3.91 4.37 -2.11
C CYS A 61 5.26 4.28 -2.85
N ARG A 62 5.67 5.37 -3.52
CA ARG A 62 6.97 5.46 -4.23
C ARG A 62 8.18 5.21 -3.32
N TYR A 63 8.12 5.63 -2.05
CA TYR A 63 9.28 5.62 -1.15
C TYR A 63 9.66 4.23 -0.63
N ASN A 64 8.70 3.32 -0.45
CA ASN A 64 8.97 1.98 0.07
C ASN A 64 8.40 0.85 -0.80
N GLY A 65 7.71 1.17 -1.90
CA GLY A 65 7.09 0.20 -2.79
C GLY A 65 5.94 -0.59 -2.16
N MET A 66 5.46 -0.21 -0.97
CA MET A 66 4.40 -0.93 -0.27
C MET A 66 3.04 -0.32 -0.50
N LEU A 67 2.02 -1.16 -0.35
CA LEU A 67 0.62 -0.80 -0.54
C LEU A 67 0.13 0.08 0.61
N VAL A 68 -0.43 1.23 0.28
CA VAL A 68 -0.85 2.22 1.26
C VAL A 68 -2.02 1.70 2.11
N GLN A 69 -2.89 0.86 1.54
CA GLN A 69 -3.96 0.17 2.26
C GLN A 69 -3.40 -0.74 3.36
N TYR A 70 -2.37 -1.52 3.04
CA TYR A 70 -1.72 -2.39 4.02
C TYR A 70 -1.01 -1.57 5.11
N MET A 71 -0.19 -0.61 4.70
CA MET A 71 0.60 0.22 5.61
C MET A 71 -0.28 1.08 6.53
N ALA A 72 -1.34 1.68 5.99
CA ALA A 72 -2.23 2.55 6.76
C ALA A 72 -2.99 1.79 7.85
N ARG A 73 -3.24 0.50 7.65
CA ARG A 73 -4.01 -0.34 8.57
C ARG A 73 -3.21 -0.75 9.82
N LEU A 74 -1.88 -0.75 9.78
CA LEU A 74 -1.01 -1.22 10.87
C LEU A 74 -0.62 -0.11 11.87
N LYS A 75 -0.71 -0.40 13.17
CA LYS A 75 -0.34 0.53 14.26
C LYS A 75 1.14 0.87 14.24
N ASN A 76 2.00 -0.12 14.02
CA ASN A 76 3.45 0.01 14.08
C ASN A 76 4.09 0.57 12.79
N LYS A 77 3.29 1.15 11.89
CA LYS A 77 3.76 1.73 10.63
C LYS A 77 3.51 3.23 10.61
N GLN A 78 4.43 3.92 9.95
CA GLN A 78 4.40 5.36 9.72
C GLN A 78 4.55 5.64 8.22
N CYS A 79 4.26 6.87 7.81
CA CYS A 79 4.46 7.30 6.43
C CYS A 79 5.96 7.27 6.10
N PRO A 80 6.40 6.55 5.05
CA PRO A 80 7.82 6.43 4.70
C PRO A 80 8.37 7.67 3.95
N ARG A 81 7.55 8.70 3.71
CA ARG A 81 7.97 9.93 3.04
C ARG A 81 8.99 10.67 3.91
N PRO A 82 10.17 11.02 3.38
CA PRO A 82 11.16 11.81 4.12
C PRO A 82 10.61 13.17 4.56
N GLY A 83 11.10 13.69 5.69
CA GLY A 83 10.78 15.06 6.15
C GLY A 83 9.45 15.22 6.90
N GLY A 84 9.02 14.21 7.67
CA GLY A 84 7.80 14.26 8.47
C GLY A 84 6.57 13.91 7.65
N GLY A 85 6.47 12.64 7.26
CA GLY A 85 5.50 12.13 6.30
C GLY A 85 4.05 12.53 6.53
N LYS A 86 3.18 12.26 5.55
CA LYS A 86 1.81 12.81 5.45
C LYS A 86 0.81 12.30 6.52
N TRP A 87 1.22 11.41 7.42
CA TRP A 87 0.35 10.88 8.46
C TRP A 87 0.63 11.63 9.76
N PHE A 88 -0.38 12.37 10.22
CA PHE A 88 -0.38 12.98 11.54
C PHE A 88 -1.06 12.00 12.51
N GLU A 89 -0.40 11.68 13.63
CA GLU A 89 -0.98 10.87 14.72
C GLU A 89 -2.06 11.65 15.48
#